data_AF-A0AA38LZ83-F1
#
_entry.id   AF-A0AA38LZ83-F1
#
_cell.length_a   1.000
_cell.length_b   1.000
_cell.length_c   1.000
_cell.angle_alpha   90.00
_cell.angle_beta   90.00
_cell.angle_gamma   90.00
#
_symmetry.space_group_name_H-M   'P 1'
#
loop_
_entity.id
_entity.type
_entity.pdbx_description
1 polymer ?
#
loop_
_entity_poly.entity_id
_entity_poly.type
_entity_poly.pdbx_seq_one_letter_code
_entity_poly.pdbx_strand_id
1 'polypeptide(L)'
;MFGSHEPIEARIVTVSGTVMNLYEHFEGVASLITRRYFDTKSEDSRKYYERYMTANICKSCKGQRLNEIALSVKINEKNISEFTDMNIREELDFLLNLNLTEQEQKISSLVMTQLISRISFLNEVGLDYLTLSRSATTLSGGEAQRIRLAKQLGSKLTGVLYVLDEPSIGLHQKDNDKLISTLKKLRDIGNTLIVVEHDEDTMKEAD
;
A
#
# COMPACT_ATOMS: atom_id res chain seq x y z
N MET A 1 31.84 -5.31 11.40
CA MET A 1 30.45 -4.92 11.77
C MET A 1 29.86 -5.89 12.80
N PHE A 2 30.10 -7.19 12.65
CA PHE A 2 29.63 -8.26 13.54
C PHE A 2 30.73 -8.71 14.51
N GLY A 3 31.01 -7.86 15.49
CA GLY A 3 31.75 -8.19 16.72
C GLY A 3 33.14 -8.82 16.59
N SER A 4 33.67 -9.29 17.72
CA SER A 4 34.93 -10.03 17.82
C SER A 4 34.72 -11.40 18.47
N HIS A 5 35.30 -12.44 17.88
CA HIS A 5 35.29 -13.79 18.45
C HIS A 5 36.28 -13.95 19.60
N GLU A 6 37.27 -13.06 19.67
CA GLU A 6 38.25 -12.98 20.75
C GLU A 6 38.04 -11.68 21.54
N PRO A 7 38.35 -11.66 22.84
CA PRO A 7 38.29 -10.46 23.65
C PRO A 7 39.30 -9.42 23.15
N ILE A 8 38.89 -8.15 23.16
CA ILE A 8 39.70 -7.02 22.73
C ILE A 8 40.01 -6.16 23.96
N GLU A 9 41.27 -5.75 24.08
CA GLU A 9 41.66 -4.74 25.05
C GLU A 9 41.19 -3.36 24.58
N ALA A 10 40.36 -2.71 25.39
CA ALA A 10 39.82 -1.39 25.10
C ALA A 10 40.08 -0.44 26.27
N ARG A 11 40.63 0.74 25.95
CA ARG A 11 40.80 1.83 26.90
C ARG A 11 39.73 2.88 26.68
N ILE A 12 38.82 3.03 27.64
CA ILE A 12 37.76 4.04 27.62
C ILE A 12 38.16 5.19 28.54
N VAL A 13 38.13 6.41 28.00
CA VAL A 13 38.29 7.64 28.78
C VAL A 13 36.95 8.33 28.81
N THR A 14 36.36 8.46 29.99
CA THR A 14 35.08 9.16 30.17
C THR A 14 35.26 10.66 30.00
N VAL A 15 34.17 11.39 29.78
CA VAL A 15 34.18 12.86 29.69
C VAL A 15 34.72 13.50 30.98
N SER A 16 34.56 12.83 32.13
CA SER A 16 35.10 13.27 33.43
C SER A 16 36.60 12.98 33.62
N GLY A 17 37.27 12.37 32.62
CA GLY A 17 38.70 12.02 32.67
C GLY A 17 39.01 10.67 33.34
N THR A 18 37.99 9.91 33.76
CA THR A 18 38.18 8.58 34.34
C THR A 18 38.62 7.61 33.26
N VAL A 19 39.71 6.88 33.51
CA VAL A 19 40.23 5.86 32.58
C VAL A 19 39.79 4.48 33.04
N MET A 20 39.19 3.71 32.14
CA MET A 20 38.81 2.32 32.34
C MET A 20 39.48 1.46 31.28
N ASN A 21 40.15 0.39 31.69
CA ASN A 21 40.68 -0.63 30.79
C ASN A 21 39.74 -1.84 30.85
N LEU A 22 39.28 -2.28 29.70
CA LEU A 22 38.36 -3.39 29.52
C LEU A 22 39.03 -4.47 28.67
N TYR A 23 38.74 -5.73 28.95
CA TYR A 23 39.16 -6.87 28.14
C TYR A 23 37.92 -7.74 27.90
N GLU A 24 37.17 -7.40 26.86
CA GLU A 24 35.85 -7.96 26.60
C GLU A 24 35.64 -8.24 25.11
N HIS A 25 34.68 -9.12 24.81
CA HIS A 25 34.24 -9.32 23.44
C HIS A 25 33.51 -8.07 22.93
N PHE A 26 33.89 -7.61 21.76
CA PHE A 26 33.16 -6.55 21.09
C PHE A 26 31.90 -7.15 20.45
N GLU A 27 30.69 -6.72 20.85
CA GLU A 27 29.44 -7.28 20.30
C GLU A 27 29.22 -6.94 18.81
N GLY A 28 29.87 -5.88 18.33
CA GLY A 28 29.70 -5.37 16.97
C GLY A 28 28.67 -4.27 16.86
N VAL A 29 28.93 -3.34 15.95
CA VAL A 29 28.06 -2.17 15.73
C VAL A 29 26.64 -2.57 15.30
N ALA A 30 26.49 -3.56 14.42
CA ALA A 30 25.17 -4.00 13.96
C ALA A 30 24.36 -4.67 15.09
N SER A 31 25.01 -5.54 15.88
CA SER A 31 24.39 -6.20 17.03
C SER A 31 23.99 -5.19 18.11
N LEU A 32 24.87 -4.24 18.40
CA LEU A 32 24.61 -3.13 19.32
C LEU A 32 23.38 -2.32 18.88
N ILE A 33 23.33 -1.87 17.62
CA ILE A 33 22.18 -1.09 17.09
C ILE A 33 20.89 -1.90 17.19
N THR A 34 20.93 -3.17 16.76
CA THR A 34 19.75 -4.05 16.78
C THR A 34 19.25 -4.24 18.21
N ARG A 35 20.13 -4.58 19.15
CA ARG A 35 19.80 -4.75 20.57
C ARG A 35 19.24 -3.48 21.17
N ARG A 36 19.90 -2.33 20.95
CA ARG A 36 19.44 -1.02 21.45
C ARG A 36 18.07 -0.61 20.90
N TYR A 37 17.77 -0.96 19.65
CA TYR A 37 16.46 -0.72 19.04
C TYR A 37 15.34 -1.53 19.72
N PHE A 38 15.58 -2.82 20.02
CA PHE A 38 14.57 -3.69 20.65
C PHE A 38 14.44 -3.45 22.17
N ASP A 39 15.53 -3.17 22.87
CA ASP A 39 15.53 -3.02 24.33
C ASP A 39 15.04 -1.64 24.80
N THR A 40 15.15 -0.61 23.96
CA THR A 40 14.78 0.74 24.36
C THR A 40 13.27 0.90 24.55
N LYS A 41 12.89 1.64 25.60
CA LYS A 41 11.51 2.06 25.88
C LYS A 41 11.20 3.47 25.35
N SER A 42 12.22 4.20 24.87
CA SER A 42 12.08 5.57 24.35
C SER A 42 11.81 5.54 22.85
N GLU A 43 10.72 6.20 22.43
CA GLU A 43 10.37 6.39 21.01
C GLU A 43 11.45 7.15 20.23
N ASP A 44 12.03 8.21 20.80
CA ASP A 44 13.09 8.99 20.14
C ASP A 44 14.35 8.15 19.91
N SER A 45 14.71 7.33 20.91
CA SER A 45 15.82 6.38 20.76
C SER A 45 15.52 5.34 19.68
N ARG A 46 14.29 4.80 19.64
CA ARG A 46 13.88 3.81 18.64
C ARG A 46 13.99 4.39 17.24
N LYS A 47 13.44 5.59 17.00
CA LYS A 47 13.55 6.32 15.74
C LYS A 47 14.99 6.62 15.35
N TYR A 48 15.86 6.96 16.31
CA TYR A 48 17.27 7.19 16.04
C TYR A 48 17.96 5.94 15.47
N TYR A 49 17.75 4.78 16.09
CA TYR A 49 18.35 3.52 15.62
C TYR A 49 17.71 3.01 14.32
N GLU A 50 16.42 3.24 14.12
CA GLU A 50 15.68 2.86 12.91
C GLU A 50 16.30 3.44 11.63
N ARG A 51 16.92 4.63 11.71
CA ARG A 51 17.61 5.28 10.58
C ARG A 51 18.74 4.44 9.98
N TYR A 52 19.28 3.48 10.74
CA TYR A 52 20.34 2.57 10.30
C TYR A 52 19.81 1.18 9.93
N MET A 53 18.50 1.00 9.89
CA MET A 53 17.83 -0.26 9.63
C MET A 53 17.04 -0.19 8.32
N THR A 54 16.83 -1.35 7.70
CA THR A 54 15.92 -1.48 6.55
C THR A 54 14.88 -2.54 6.87
N ALA A 55 13.67 -2.35 6.34
CA ALA A 55 12.67 -3.40 6.34
C ALA A 55 13.17 -4.58 5.48
N ASN A 56 13.01 -5.79 6.00
CA ASN A 56 13.29 -7.03 5.28
C ASN A 56 12.04 -7.90 5.23
N ILE A 57 11.96 -8.76 4.23
CA ILE A 57 10.87 -9.72 4.10
C ILE A 57 10.87 -10.65 5.32
N CYS A 58 9.72 -10.76 5.97
CA CYS A 58 9.56 -11.66 7.11
C CYS A 58 9.83 -13.11 6.68
N LYS A 59 10.73 -13.81 7.38
CA LYS A 59 11.08 -15.20 7.05
C LYS A 59 9.94 -16.20 7.28
N SER A 60 9.04 -15.89 8.21
CA SER A 60 7.92 -16.77 8.57
C SER A 60 6.78 -16.69 7.55
N CYS A 61 6.23 -15.49 7.31
CA CYS A 61 5.12 -15.31 6.37
C CYS A 61 5.57 -14.96 4.95
N LYS A 62 6.87 -14.87 4.69
CA LYS A 62 7.46 -14.51 3.38
C LYS A 62 6.93 -13.20 2.79
N GLY A 63 6.49 -12.28 3.65
CA GLY A 63 5.92 -10.98 3.24
C GLY A 63 4.40 -10.97 3.07
N GLN A 64 3.72 -12.11 3.21
CA GLN A 64 2.25 -12.24 3.03
C GLN A 64 1.42 -11.75 4.23
N ARG A 65 2.09 -11.44 5.36
CA ARG A 65 1.49 -10.81 6.58
C ARG A 65 0.39 -11.63 7.26
N LEU A 66 0.17 -12.87 6.82
CA LEU A 66 -0.83 -13.79 7.35
C LEU A 66 -0.18 -15.05 7.91
N ASN A 67 -0.93 -15.75 8.77
CA ASN A 67 -0.52 -17.04 9.30
C ASN A 67 -0.79 -18.18 8.29
N GLU A 68 -0.21 -19.35 8.55
CA GLU A 68 -0.31 -20.51 7.65
C GLU A 68 -1.75 -21.00 7.46
N ILE A 69 -2.58 -20.92 8.51
CA ILE A 69 -3.98 -21.34 8.46
C ILE A 69 -4.77 -20.46 7.48
N ALA A 70 -4.60 -19.14 7.55
CA ALA A 70 -5.26 -18.20 6.65
C ALA A 70 -4.79 -18.36 5.19
N LEU A 71 -3.50 -18.64 4.98
CA LEU A 71 -2.91 -18.87 3.65
C LEU A 71 -3.27 -20.24 3.06
N SER A 72 -3.78 -21.16 3.88
CA SER A 72 -4.24 -22.48 3.44
C SER A 72 -5.64 -22.44 2.81
N VAL A 73 -6.41 -21.37 3.05
CA VAL A 73 -7.73 -21.17 2.42
C VAL A 73 -7.54 -20.66 0.99
N LYS A 74 -8.11 -21.39 0.03
CA LYS A 74 -7.95 -21.11 -1.40
C LYS A 74 -9.29 -20.98 -2.10
N ILE A 75 -9.32 -20.10 -3.09
CA ILE A 75 -10.41 -19.96 -4.06
C ILE A 75 -9.76 -20.12 -5.43
N ASN A 76 -10.23 -21.08 -6.24
CA ASN A 76 -9.61 -21.41 -7.54
C ASN A 76 -8.08 -21.53 -7.47
N GLU A 77 -7.59 -22.34 -6.52
CA GLU A 77 -6.16 -22.61 -6.26
C GLU A 77 -5.32 -21.44 -5.73
N LYS A 78 -5.88 -20.22 -5.60
CA LYS A 78 -5.19 -19.05 -5.06
C LYS A 78 -5.61 -18.74 -3.64
N ASN A 79 -4.64 -18.46 -2.77
CA ASN A 79 -4.91 -17.90 -1.44
C ASN A 79 -5.12 -16.38 -1.49
N ILE A 80 -5.54 -15.80 -0.37
CA ILE A 80 -5.82 -14.36 -0.28
C ILE A 80 -4.61 -13.47 -0.61
N SER A 81 -3.40 -13.84 -0.20
CA SER A 81 -2.20 -13.04 -0.51
C SER A 81 -1.90 -13.09 -2.00
N GLU A 82 -1.94 -14.29 -2.60
CA GLU A 82 -1.75 -14.48 -4.03
C GLU A 82 -2.77 -13.72 -4.86
N PHE A 83 -4.01 -13.60 -4.37
CA PHE A 83 -5.03 -12.75 -5.01
C PHE A 83 -4.63 -11.27 -4.92
N THR A 84 -4.32 -10.76 -3.73
CA THR A 84 -4.00 -9.34 -3.52
C THR A 84 -2.67 -8.88 -4.12
N ASP A 85 -1.79 -9.83 -4.47
CA ASP A 85 -0.51 -9.57 -5.13
C ASP A 85 -0.64 -9.54 -6.67
N MET A 86 -1.79 -9.93 -7.23
CA MET A 86 -2.09 -9.71 -8.64
C MET A 86 -2.31 -8.23 -8.89
N ASN A 87 -2.08 -7.81 -10.13
CA ASN A 87 -2.45 -6.46 -10.51
C ASN A 87 -3.98 -6.35 -10.66
N ILE A 88 -4.55 -5.16 -10.45
CA ILE A 88 -6.01 -4.91 -10.44
C ILE A 88 -6.69 -5.44 -11.71
N ARG A 89 -6.00 -5.38 -12.87
CA ARG A 89 -6.49 -5.99 -14.12
C ARG A 89 -6.66 -7.50 -13.99
N GLU A 90 -5.61 -8.20 -13.57
CA GLU A 90 -5.63 -9.66 -13.37
C GLU A 90 -6.64 -10.06 -12.29
N GLU A 91 -6.80 -9.27 -11.22
CA GLU A 91 -7.81 -9.50 -10.19
C GLU A 91 -9.23 -9.44 -10.76
N LEU A 92 -9.51 -8.46 -11.62
CA LEU A 92 -10.81 -8.32 -12.27
C LEU A 92 -11.10 -9.53 -13.16
N ASP A 93 -10.13 -9.92 -13.99
CA ASP A 93 -10.25 -11.08 -14.86
C ASP A 93 -10.42 -12.38 -14.05
N PHE A 94 -9.72 -12.52 -12.94
CA PHE A 94 -9.86 -13.66 -12.02
C PHE A 94 -11.28 -13.74 -11.43
N LEU A 95 -11.84 -12.62 -10.98
CA LEU A 95 -13.20 -12.59 -10.40
C LEU A 95 -14.29 -12.84 -11.43
N LEU A 96 -14.12 -12.40 -12.67
CA LEU A 96 -15.08 -12.60 -13.76
C LEU A 96 -15.09 -14.05 -14.27
N ASN A 97 -13.97 -14.75 -14.18
CA ASN A 97 -13.80 -16.13 -14.66
C ASN A 97 -13.82 -17.17 -13.54
N LEU A 98 -14.38 -16.83 -12.39
CA LEU A 98 -14.35 -17.64 -11.19
C LEU A 98 -15.40 -18.77 -11.25
N ASN A 99 -14.95 -20.01 -11.14
CA ASN A 99 -15.80 -21.21 -11.26
C ASN A 99 -16.34 -21.61 -9.89
N LEU A 100 -17.50 -21.06 -9.55
CA LEU A 100 -18.19 -21.34 -8.30
C LEU A 100 -19.35 -22.32 -8.52
N THR A 101 -19.61 -23.18 -7.55
CA THR A 101 -20.84 -23.98 -7.49
C THR A 101 -22.08 -23.09 -7.30
N GLU A 102 -23.27 -23.60 -7.61
CA GLU A 102 -24.52 -22.84 -7.48
C GLU A 102 -24.74 -22.31 -6.04
N GLN A 103 -24.39 -23.11 -5.02
CA GLN A 103 -24.49 -22.71 -3.62
C GLN A 103 -23.51 -21.58 -3.28
N GLU A 104 -22.25 -21.69 -3.69
CA GLU A 104 -21.24 -20.66 -3.46
C GLU A 104 -21.59 -19.35 -4.19
N GLN A 105 -22.09 -19.42 -5.43
CA GLN A 105 -22.57 -18.25 -6.16
C GLN A 105 -23.70 -17.55 -5.40
N LYS A 106 -24.67 -18.32 -4.89
CA LYS A 106 -25.80 -17.76 -4.14
C LYS A 106 -25.34 -17.04 -2.87
N ILE A 107 -24.45 -17.68 -2.10
CA ILE A 107 -23.91 -17.12 -0.85
C ILE A 107 -23.02 -15.90 -1.11
N SER A 108 -22.20 -15.94 -2.16
CA SER A 108 -21.20 -14.90 -2.46
C SER A 108 -21.72 -13.77 -3.35
N SER A 109 -22.90 -13.91 -3.97
CA SER A 109 -23.44 -12.98 -4.97
C SER A 109 -23.29 -11.49 -4.64
N LEU A 110 -23.70 -11.08 -3.44
CA LEU A 110 -23.60 -9.70 -2.99
C LEU A 110 -22.13 -9.24 -2.85
N VAL A 111 -21.29 -10.10 -2.26
CA VAL A 111 -19.86 -9.82 -2.04
C VAL A 111 -19.14 -9.72 -3.38
N MET A 112 -19.37 -10.66 -4.30
CA MET A 112 -18.81 -10.66 -5.64
C MET A 112 -19.19 -9.41 -6.43
N THR A 113 -20.47 -9.02 -6.38
CA THR A 113 -20.94 -7.80 -7.04
C THR A 113 -20.22 -6.55 -6.51
N GLN A 114 -20.02 -6.47 -5.18
CA GLN A 114 -19.31 -5.35 -4.57
C GLN A 114 -17.81 -5.36 -4.86
N LEU A 115 -17.16 -6.53 -4.88
CA LEU A 115 -15.74 -6.68 -5.20
C LEU A 115 -15.46 -6.30 -6.66
N ILE A 116 -16.20 -6.88 -7.60
CA ILE A 116 -16.08 -6.59 -9.04
C ILE A 116 -16.28 -5.10 -9.29
N SER A 117 -17.31 -4.50 -8.68
CA SER A 117 -17.59 -3.07 -8.80
C SER A 117 -16.41 -2.21 -8.32
N ARG A 118 -15.85 -2.49 -7.14
CA ARG A 118 -14.73 -1.72 -6.56
C ARG A 118 -13.45 -1.84 -7.38
N ILE A 119 -13.13 -3.05 -7.82
CA ILE A 119 -11.94 -3.34 -8.65
C ILE A 119 -12.12 -2.70 -10.04
N SER A 120 -13.32 -2.74 -10.61
CA SER A 120 -13.65 -2.04 -11.86
C SER A 120 -13.41 -0.54 -11.73
N PHE A 121 -13.82 0.09 -10.64
CA PHE A 121 -13.57 1.53 -10.44
C PHE A 121 -12.07 1.86 -10.38
N LEU A 122 -11.25 1.02 -9.75
CA LEU A 122 -9.79 1.20 -9.75
C LEU A 122 -9.22 1.11 -11.18
N ASN A 123 -9.70 0.17 -11.99
CA ASN A 123 -9.32 0.04 -13.40
C ASN A 123 -9.80 1.24 -14.25
N GLU A 124 -11.01 1.74 -14.01
CA GLU A 124 -11.56 2.93 -14.70
C GLU A 124 -10.75 4.19 -14.42
N VAL A 125 -10.23 4.38 -13.20
CA VAL A 125 -9.35 5.51 -12.89
C VAL A 125 -7.87 5.28 -13.27
N GLY A 126 -7.57 4.26 -14.07
CA GLY A 126 -6.21 4.00 -14.58
C GLY A 126 -5.24 3.51 -13.52
N LEU A 127 -5.70 2.73 -12.55
CA LEU A 127 -4.85 2.09 -11.51
C LEU A 127 -4.75 0.58 -11.69
N ASP A 128 -4.95 0.10 -12.92
CA ASP A 128 -5.00 -1.31 -13.29
C ASP A 128 -3.67 -2.06 -13.09
N TYR A 129 -2.56 -1.34 -13.03
CA TYR A 129 -1.21 -1.86 -12.80
C TYR A 129 -0.85 -2.00 -11.31
N LEU A 130 -1.66 -1.45 -10.41
CA LEU A 130 -1.43 -1.58 -8.97
C LEU A 130 -1.83 -2.96 -8.48
N THR A 131 -1.29 -3.36 -7.32
CA THR A 131 -1.76 -4.52 -6.57
C THR A 131 -2.47 -4.05 -5.29
N LEU A 132 -3.43 -4.81 -4.78
CA LEU A 132 -4.07 -4.50 -3.50
C LEU A 132 -3.09 -4.60 -2.32
N SER A 133 -2.02 -5.38 -2.46
CA SER A 133 -0.97 -5.54 -1.45
C SER A 133 0.03 -4.37 -1.39
N ARG A 134 0.03 -3.46 -2.38
CA ARG A 134 0.94 -2.31 -2.44
C ARG A 134 0.75 -1.42 -1.21
N SER A 135 1.87 -1.03 -0.60
CA SER A 135 1.84 -0.13 0.56
C SER A 135 1.27 1.25 0.17
N ALA A 136 0.29 1.74 0.94
CA ALA A 136 -0.26 3.08 0.73
C ALA A 136 0.80 4.19 0.85
N THR A 137 1.88 3.95 1.61
CA THR A 137 2.99 4.91 1.80
C THR A 137 3.87 5.08 0.58
N THR A 138 3.78 4.19 -0.42
CA THR A 138 4.60 4.25 -1.65
C THR A 138 3.80 4.76 -2.84
N LEU A 139 2.56 5.20 -2.63
CA LEU A 139 1.73 5.80 -3.66
C LEU A 139 2.16 7.25 -3.89
N SER A 140 2.19 7.64 -5.16
CA SER A 140 2.27 9.04 -5.57
C SER A 140 1.00 9.80 -5.19
N GLY A 141 1.08 11.13 -5.19
CA GLY A 141 -0.07 11.99 -4.92
C GLY A 141 -1.24 11.71 -5.87
N GLY A 142 -0.97 11.59 -7.18
CA GLY A 142 -1.98 11.28 -8.19
C GLY A 142 -2.60 9.88 -8.03
N GLU A 143 -1.79 8.86 -7.70
CA GLU A 143 -2.34 7.51 -7.39
C GLU A 143 -3.28 7.57 -6.17
N ALA A 144 -2.86 8.24 -5.10
CA ALA A 144 -3.68 8.37 -3.89
C ALA A 144 -4.98 9.14 -4.14
N GLN A 145 -4.94 10.19 -4.97
CA GLN A 145 -6.11 10.95 -5.39
C GLN A 145 -7.09 10.09 -6.20
N ARG A 146 -6.59 9.31 -7.17
CA ARG A 146 -7.42 8.43 -7.99
C ARG A 146 -8.03 7.28 -7.18
N ILE A 147 -7.33 6.73 -6.18
CA ILE A 147 -7.92 5.79 -5.23
C ILE A 147 -9.08 6.43 -4.46
N ARG A 148 -8.95 7.69 -4.04
CA ARG A 148 -10.05 8.42 -3.40
C ARG A 148 -11.23 8.60 -4.35
N LEU A 149 -10.99 8.95 -5.62
CA LEU A 149 -12.04 9.08 -6.62
C LEU A 149 -12.79 7.76 -6.84
N ALA A 150 -12.07 6.65 -7.03
CA ALA A 150 -12.65 5.31 -7.16
C ALA A 150 -13.50 4.92 -5.94
N LYS A 151 -13.04 5.27 -4.72
CA LYS A 151 -13.82 5.07 -3.49
C LYS A 151 -15.13 5.86 -3.51
N GLN A 152 -15.15 7.08 -4.05
CA GLN A 152 -16.37 7.89 -4.11
C GLN A 152 -17.39 7.32 -5.09
N LEU A 153 -16.96 6.84 -6.27
CA LEU A 153 -17.85 6.11 -7.20
C LEU A 153 -18.50 4.91 -6.51
N GLY A 154 -17.72 4.15 -5.73
CA GLY A 154 -18.21 3.00 -4.99
C GLY A 154 -19.18 3.34 -3.85
N SER A 155 -19.14 4.56 -3.33
CA SER A 155 -20.04 5.01 -2.25
C SER A 155 -21.46 5.29 -2.75
N LYS A 156 -21.63 5.54 -4.05
CA LYS A 156 -22.92 5.93 -4.69
C LYS A 156 -23.64 7.07 -3.96
N LEU A 157 -22.88 7.99 -3.34
CA LEU A 157 -23.44 9.19 -2.74
C LEU A 157 -24.03 10.09 -3.83
N THR A 158 -25.14 10.76 -3.50
CA THR A 158 -25.87 11.70 -4.37
C THR A 158 -26.05 13.02 -3.63
N GLY A 159 -26.20 14.14 -4.36
CA GLY A 159 -26.35 15.47 -3.77
C GLY A 159 -25.09 16.01 -3.10
N VAL A 160 -23.91 15.48 -3.46
CA VAL A 160 -22.61 15.91 -2.91
C VAL A 160 -21.94 16.90 -3.86
N LEU A 161 -21.31 17.93 -3.30
CA LEU A 161 -20.37 18.79 -4.02
C LEU A 161 -18.95 18.23 -3.87
N TYR A 162 -18.37 17.75 -4.98
CA TYR A 162 -16.98 17.35 -5.05
C TYR A 162 -16.13 18.51 -5.56
N VAL A 163 -15.10 18.87 -4.81
CA VAL A 163 -14.08 19.85 -5.24
C VAL A 163 -12.78 19.07 -5.46
N LEU A 164 -12.30 19.05 -6.70
CA LEU A 164 -11.10 18.33 -7.12
C LEU A 164 -10.01 19.31 -7.56
N ASP A 165 -8.77 19.01 -7.17
CA ASP A 165 -7.58 19.82 -7.46
C ASP A 165 -6.65 19.01 -8.38
N GLU A 166 -6.53 19.41 -9.65
CA GLU A 166 -5.71 18.80 -10.72
C GLU A 166 -5.74 17.26 -10.76
N PRO A 167 -6.91 16.62 -10.94
CA PRO A 167 -7.02 15.16 -10.97
C PRO A 167 -6.25 14.48 -12.13
N SER A 168 -5.87 15.21 -13.18
CA SER A 168 -5.05 14.71 -14.29
C SER A 168 -3.57 14.60 -13.94
N ILE A 169 -3.12 15.11 -12.78
CA ILE A 169 -1.70 15.14 -12.43
C ILE A 169 -1.05 13.75 -12.41
N GLY A 170 0.06 13.62 -13.13
CA GLY A 170 0.80 12.36 -13.25
C GLY A 170 0.05 11.27 -14.01
N LEU A 171 -0.95 11.63 -14.81
CA LEU A 171 -1.65 10.73 -15.71
C LEU A 171 -1.06 10.85 -17.13
N HIS A 172 -1.02 9.73 -17.85
CA HIS A 172 -0.69 9.74 -19.27
C HIS A 172 -1.92 10.18 -20.09
N GLN A 173 -1.74 10.91 -21.20
CA GLN A 173 -2.86 11.44 -22.01
C GLN A 173 -3.90 10.37 -22.38
N LYS A 174 -3.44 9.16 -22.71
CA LYS A 174 -4.29 8.01 -23.03
C LYS A 174 -5.29 7.62 -21.93
N ASP A 175 -4.96 7.84 -20.67
CA ASP A 175 -5.85 7.51 -19.54
C ASP A 175 -6.72 8.71 -19.13
N ASN A 176 -6.50 9.90 -19.71
CA ASN A 176 -7.26 11.11 -19.42
C ASN A 176 -8.72 10.97 -19.82
N ASP A 177 -8.99 10.36 -20.98
CA ASP A 177 -10.35 10.03 -21.43
C ASP A 177 -11.11 9.18 -20.40
N LYS A 178 -10.41 8.23 -19.76
CA LYS A 178 -11.02 7.39 -18.74
C LYS A 178 -11.35 8.22 -17.50
N LEU A 179 -10.43 9.07 -17.05
CA LEU A 179 -10.65 9.98 -15.93
C LEU A 179 -11.86 10.89 -16.18
N ILE A 180 -11.92 11.55 -17.35
CA ILE A 180 -13.04 12.40 -17.75
C ILE A 180 -14.35 11.61 -17.74
N SER A 181 -14.35 10.39 -18.29
CA SER A 181 -15.54 9.52 -18.28
C SER A 181 -16.00 9.22 -16.85
N THR A 182 -15.07 9.02 -15.92
CA THR A 182 -15.34 8.78 -14.51
C THR A 182 -15.91 10.02 -13.81
N LEU A 183 -15.38 11.21 -14.10
CA LEU A 183 -15.90 12.47 -13.56
C LEU A 183 -17.35 12.71 -14.02
N LYS A 184 -17.63 12.46 -15.32
CA LYS A 184 -19.00 12.54 -15.86
C LYS A 184 -19.93 11.54 -15.19
N LYS A 185 -19.52 10.28 -14.98
CA LYS A 185 -20.31 9.31 -14.20
C LYS A 185 -20.61 9.82 -12.79
N LEU A 186 -19.62 10.41 -12.10
CA LEU A 186 -19.83 10.92 -10.75
C LEU A 186 -20.85 12.07 -10.73
N ARG A 187 -20.81 12.96 -11.73
CA ARG A 187 -21.81 14.02 -11.96
C ARG A 187 -23.20 13.43 -12.22
N ASP A 188 -23.30 12.50 -13.17
CA ASP A 188 -24.56 11.96 -13.67
C ASP A 188 -25.31 11.12 -12.61
N ILE A 189 -24.62 10.65 -11.58
CA ILE A 189 -25.22 10.04 -10.38
C ILE A 189 -26.01 11.06 -9.53
N GLY A 190 -25.93 12.36 -9.85
CA GLY A 190 -26.65 13.44 -9.17
C GLY A 190 -25.75 14.24 -8.22
N ASN A 191 -24.46 14.36 -8.55
CA ASN A 191 -23.51 15.17 -7.81
C ASN A 191 -23.06 16.38 -8.62
N THR A 192 -22.50 17.37 -7.93
CA THR A 192 -21.88 18.53 -8.58
C THR A 192 -20.37 18.41 -8.43
N LEU A 193 -19.63 18.67 -9.52
CA LEU A 193 -18.18 18.65 -9.54
C LEU A 193 -17.66 20.06 -9.84
N ILE A 194 -16.72 20.53 -9.03
CA ILE A 194 -15.86 21.69 -9.32
C ILE A 194 -14.45 21.15 -9.45
N VAL A 195 -13.87 21.31 -10.63
CA VAL A 195 -12.54 20.78 -10.95
C VAL A 195 -11.62 21.96 -11.24
N VAL A 196 -10.53 22.06 -10.49
CA VAL A 196 -9.40 22.95 -10.83
C VAL A 196 -8.49 22.17 -11.76
N GLU A 197 -8.36 22.61 -13.00
CA GLU A 197 -7.57 21.94 -14.03
C GLU A 197 -6.87 22.92 -14.96
N HIS A 198 -5.81 22.44 -15.60
CA HIS A 198 -5.10 23.12 -16.68
C HIS A 198 -5.01 22.27 -17.96
N ASP A 199 -5.51 21.03 -17.94
CA ASP A 199 -5.60 20.16 -19.11
C ASP A 199 -6.69 20.62 -20.11
N GLU A 200 -6.32 20.72 -21.39
CA GLU A 200 -7.22 21.22 -22.44
C GLU A 200 -8.41 20.29 -22.70
N ASP A 201 -8.20 18.96 -22.66
CA ASP A 201 -9.24 17.99 -22.97
C ASP A 201 -10.31 18.01 -21.88
N THR A 202 -9.89 18.13 -20.61
CA THR A 202 -10.81 18.30 -19.48
C THR A 202 -11.61 19.59 -19.58
N MET A 203 -10.98 20.69 -20.00
CA MET A 203 -11.68 21.97 -20.22
C MET A 203 -12.70 21.92 -21.37
N LYS A 204 -12.38 21.21 -22.46
CA LYS A 204 -13.30 21.05 -23.60
C LYS A 204 -14.51 20.19 -23.26
N GLU A 205 -14.35 19.25 -22.34
CA GLU A 205 -15.39 18.31 -21.92
C GLU A 205 -16.22 18.80 -20.71
N ALA A 206 -15.97 20.02 -20.23
CA ALA A 206 -16.74 20.68 -19.17
C ALA A 206 -18.13 21.13 -19.67
N ASP A 207 -19.10 21.22 -18.73
CA ASP A 207 -20.47 21.69 -18.99
C ASP A 207 -20.58 23.22 -19.16
#